data_AF-A0A7C5N2Z1-F1
#
_entry.id   AF-A0A7C5N2Z1-F1
#
_cell.length_a   1.000
_cell.length_b   1.000
_cell.length_c   1.000
_cell.angle_alpha   90.00
_cell.angle_beta   90.00
_cell.angle_gamma   90.00
#
_symmetry.space_group_name_H-M   'P 1'
#
loop_
_entity.id
_entity.type
_entity.pdbx_description
1 polymer ?
#
loop_
_entity_poly.entity_id
_entity_poly.type
_entity_poly.pdbx_seq_one_letter_code
_entity_poly.pdbx_strand_id
1 'polypeptide(L)'
;MATTETPASIEEIAVPPTTDTVLESPPTATVEQPAIPLQVMKRNGKVVSFDPTKISIAVTKAYLAVEGQGAAASARVHDLVRQITQQVVDALVRRKPDGGTVHIEDIQDQVELALMRAGEHKVARDYVLYREARAREREEAARAAREAGEEEHLVNVTLADGSQHPLDIQRLRNLVAEACEGLTETDPQQILDDTCRNLFDGVKEEDVYQTLVMSARTLIDTEPNYSHAAARLLMEILRREALTFLELPTVQTQAQMAEAYGDYFKAYVRRAVELELLDPRLAQYDLDRITAALKPERDLSFTYLGLQTLYDRYFLHDAAGTRFELPQAFFMRVAMGLAINEIEREARAIEFYELLSSFDFMSSTPTLFNSGTLRPQLSSCYLTTVPDDLEGIFGAIRDNALLSKFAGGLGNDWTPVRGL
;
A
#
# COMPACT_ATOMS: atom_id res chain seq x y z
N MET A 1 26.00 -9.30 49.76
CA MET A 1 26.57 -9.97 48.58
C MET A 1 25.44 -10.75 47.93
N ALA A 2 24.73 -10.10 47.02
CA ALA A 2 23.66 -10.70 46.23
C ALA A 2 24.13 -10.66 44.77
N THR A 3 24.33 -11.84 44.19
CA THR A 3 24.72 -12.03 42.80
C THR A 3 23.50 -11.79 41.92
N THR A 4 23.57 -10.74 41.11
CA THR A 4 22.65 -10.44 40.02
C THR A 4 22.85 -11.44 38.88
N GLU A 5 21.84 -12.26 38.61
CA GLU A 5 21.75 -13.08 37.40
C GLU A 5 21.39 -12.19 36.19
N THR A 6 22.18 -12.32 35.14
CA THR A 6 22.00 -11.65 33.84
C THR A 6 20.91 -12.37 33.03
N PRO A 7 19.93 -11.68 32.41
CA PRO A 7 18.91 -12.34 31.60
C PRO A 7 19.52 -12.88 30.29
N ALA A 8 19.14 -14.11 29.94
CA ALA A 8 19.63 -14.85 28.78
C ALA A 8 19.19 -14.19 27.45
N SER A 9 20.11 -14.14 26.48
CA SER A 9 19.92 -13.51 25.16
C SER A 9 18.90 -14.27 24.29
N ILE A 10 17.87 -13.57 23.81
CA ILE A 10 16.68 -14.06 23.08
C ILE A 10 16.94 -14.32 21.56
N GLU A 11 18.19 -14.29 21.10
CA GLU A 11 18.50 -14.13 19.66
C GLU A 11 18.90 -15.40 18.89
N GLU A 12 18.61 -16.59 19.42
CA GLU A 12 19.06 -17.87 18.83
C GLU A 12 17.93 -18.64 18.14
N ILE A 13 18.34 -19.55 17.23
CA ILE A 13 17.44 -20.55 16.63
C ILE A 13 16.70 -21.26 17.77
N ALA A 14 15.40 -21.49 17.63
CA ALA A 14 14.64 -22.16 18.69
C ALA A 14 15.22 -23.57 18.90
N VAL A 15 15.80 -23.82 20.07
CA VAL A 15 16.32 -25.14 20.40
C VAL A 15 15.80 -25.74 21.70
N PRO A 16 15.31 -27.00 21.71
CA PRO A 16 14.76 -27.62 22.92
C PRO A 16 15.79 -27.75 24.06
N PRO A 17 15.34 -27.72 25.32
CA PRO A 17 16.23 -27.74 26.48
C PRO A 17 16.86 -29.12 26.71
N THR A 18 18.12 -29.12 27.13
CA THR A 18 18.84 -30.27 27.70
C THR A 18 19.44 -29.84 29.03
N THR A 19 19.42 -30.73 30.04
CA THR A 19 20.01 -30.51 31.37
C THR A 19 21.48 -30.05 31.28
N ASP A 20 21.78 -28.91 31.93
CA ASP A 20 23.08 -28.24 31.90
C ASP A 20 24.21 -29.09 32.49
N THR A 21 25.13 -29.52 31.62
CA THR A 21 26.48 -29.93 32.00
C THR A 21 27.46 -29.48 30.92
N VAL A 22 28.53 -28.84 31.35
CA VAL A 22 29.63 -28.28 30.54
C VAL A 22 30.18 -29.33 29.58
N LEU A 23 29.97 -29.13 28.27
CA LEU A 23 30.61 -29.90 27.21
C LEU A 23 32.01 -29.30 26.94
N GLU A 24 33.06 -30.06 27.20
CA GLU A 24 34.41 -29.76 26.73
C GLU A 24 34.46 -29.76 25.20
N SER A 25 35.05 -28.70 24.64
CA SER A 25 35.29 -28.52 23.21
C SER A 25 36.20 -29.64 22.65
N PRO A 26 35.86 -30.30 21.54
CA PRO A 26 36.81 -31.16 20.84
C PRO A 26 37.92 -30.31 20.17
N PRO A 27 39.08 -30.91 19.86
CA PRO A 27 40.24 -30.17 19.36
C PRO A 27 39.94 -29.52 18.00
N THR A 28 40.35 -28.25 17.90
CA THR A 28 40.20 -27.38 16.74
C THR A 28 40.99 -27.93 15.55
N ALA A 29 40.31 -28.64 14.64
CA ALA A 29 40.78 -28.82 13.28
C ALA A 29 40.32 -27.59 12.47
N THR A 30 41.24 -26.71 12.12
CA THR A 30 41.02 -25.61 11.18
C THR A 30 40.73 -26.20 9.80
N VAL A 31 39.45 -26.39 9.48
CA VAL A 31 38.98 -26.61 8.12
C VAL A 31 38.55 -25.23 7.61
N GLU A 32 39.31 -24.66 6.68
CA GLU A 32 38.88 -23.48 5.92
C GLU A 32 37.56 -23.82 5.21
N GLN A 33 36.45 -23.25 5.69
CA GLN A 33 35.16 -23.32 5.00
C GLN A 33 35.11 -22.23 3.92
N PRO A 34 34.64 -22.54 2.70
CA PRO A 34 34.43 -21.53 1.67
C PRO A 34 33.45 -20.47 2.19
N ALA A 35 33.79 -19.19 2.03
CA ALA A 35 32.95 -18.08 2.47
C ALA A 35 31.63 -18.08 1.67
N ILE A 36 30.54 -18.46 2.33
CA ILE A 36 29.20 -18.42 1.74
C ILE A 36 28.72 -16.96 1.81
N PRO A 37 28.43 -16.29 0.68
CA PRO A 37 28.02 -14.89 0.64
C PRO A 37 26.55 -14.70 1.04
N LEU A 38 26.11 -15.29 2.15
CA LEU A 38 24.75 -15.19 2.67
C LEU A 38 24.71 -14.39 3.98
N GLN A 39 23.68 -13.56 4.12
CA GLN A 39 23.37 -12.82 5.33
C GLN A 39 22.02 -13.27 5.88
N VAL A 40 21.88 -13.27 7.20
CA VAL A 40 20.65 -13.66 7.90
C VAL A 40 20.03 -12.44 8.54
N MET A 41 18.79 -12.14 8.19
CA MET A 41 17.99 -11.14 8.87
C MET A 41 17.37 -11.78 10.12
N LYS A 42 17.80 -11.31 11.30
CA LYS A 42 17.22 -11.70 12.58
C LYS A 42 15.83 -11.07 12.75
N ARG A 43 15.05 -11.62 13.68
CA ARG A 43 13.65 -11.20 13.96
C ARG A 43 13.51 -9.74 14.43
N ASN A 44 14.60 -9.10 14.86
CA ASN A 44 14.66 -7.69 15.27
C ASN A 44 15.13 -6.75 14.13
N GLY A 45 15.17 -7.23 12.88
CA GLY A 45 15.65 -6.47 11.73
C GLY A 45 17.18 -6.39 11.59
N LYS A 46 17.95 -6.88 12.58
CA LYS A 46 19.42 -6.87 12.53
C LYS A 46 19.95 -7.94 11.57
N VAL A 47 20.88 -7.55 10.69
CA VAL A 47 21.49 -8.45 9.71
C VAL A 47 22.83 -8.98 10.24
N VAL A 48 23.03 -10.30 10.17
CA VAL A 48 24.28 -10.98 10.59
C VAL A 48 24.80 -11.91 9.51
N SER A 49 26.09 -12.26 9.55
CA SER A 49 26.66 -13.24 8.62
C SER A 49 26.06 -14.64 8.83
N PHE A 50 25.80 -15.36 7.74
CA PHE A 50 25.34 -16.74 7.81
C PHE A 50 26.40 -17.67 8.42
N ASP A 51 26.00 -18.45 9.41
CA ASP A 51 26.86 -19.41 10.11
C ASP A 51 26.20 -20.79 10.15
N PRO A 52 26.69 -21.77 9.35
CA PRO A 52 26.16 -23.13 9.32
C PRO A 52 26.24 -23.86 10.68
N THR A 53 27.16 -23.48 11.56
CA THR A 53 27.33 -24.15 12.85
C THR A 53 26.11 -24.01 13.74
N LYS A 54 25.38 -22.88 13.63
CA LYS A 54 24.13 -22.65 14.37
C LYS A 54 23.02 -23.62 13.98
N ILE A 55 22.94 -23.99 12.70
CA ILE A 55 21.97 -24.98 12.21
C ILE A 55 22.32 -26.36 12.78
N SER A 56 23.59 -26.75 12.73
CA SER A 56 24.08 -28.01 13.30
C SER A 56 23.76 -28.14 14.80
N ILE A 57 23.98 -27.07 15.57
CA ILE A 57 23.66 -27.03 17.01
C ILE A 57 22.14 -27.17 17.22
N ALA A 58 21.33 -26.47 16.43
CA ALA A 58 19.88 -26.52 16.55
C ALA A 58 19.33 -27.93 16.28
N VAL A 59 19.79 -28.58 15.21
CA VAL A 59 19.39 -29.94 14.84
C VAL A 59 19.89 -30.95 15.87
N THR A 60 21.13 -30.82 16.36
CA THR A 60 21.70 -31.72 17.38
C THR A 60 20.85 -31.74 18.65
N LYS A 61 20.51 -30.56 19.18
CA LYS A 61 19.67 -30.45 20.37
C LYS A 61 18.25 -30.97 20.12
N ALA A 62 17.71 -30.84 18.90
CA ALA A 62 16.43 -31.48 18.53
C ALA A 62 16.50 -33.01 18.64
N TYR A 63 17.59 -33.63 18.17
CA TYR A 63 17.82 -35.07 18.34
C TYR A 63 18.00 -35.46 19.81
N LEU A 64 18.75 -34.68 20.59
CA LEU A 64 18.94 -34.93 22.03
C LEU A 64 17.65 -34.87 22.83
N ALA A 65 16.71 -34.01 22.43
CA ALA A 65 15.41 -33.90 23.07
C ALA A 65 14.54 -35.17 22.90
N VAL A 66 14.71 -35.90 21.79
CA VAL A 66 13.92 -37.11 21.47
C VAL A 66 14.64 -38.40 21.89
N GLU A 67 15.93 -38.52 21.62
CA GLU A 67 16.71 -39.75 21.84
C GLU A 67 17.44 -39.79 23.20
N GLY A 68 17.44 -38.68 23.95
CA GLY A 68 18.10 -38.56 25.25
C GLY A 68 19.62 -38.37 25.15
N GLN A 69 20.28 -38.08 26.29
CA GLN A 69 21.71 -37.72 26.32
C GLN A 69 22.67 -38.82 25.82
N GLY A 70 22.23 -40.09 25.76
CA GLY A 70 23.02 -41.19 25.18
C GLY A 70 23.28 -41.02 23.68
N ALA A 71 22.53 -40.17 22.99
CA ALA A 71 22.71 -39.83 21.58
C ALA A 71 23.84 -38.79 21.34
N ALA A 72 24.31 -38.09 22.38
CA ALA A 72 25.32 -37.02 22.24
C ALA A 72 26.68 -37.51 21.70
N ALA A 73 27.04 -38.77 22.00
CA ALA A 73 28.26 -39.41 21.52
C ALA A 73 28.02 -40.35 20.32
N SER A 74 26.80 -40.39 19.79
CA SER A 74 26.45 -41.33 18.72
C SER A 74 26.95 -40.83 17.36
N ALA A 75 27.88 -41.58 16.75
CA ALA A 75 28.38 -41.30 15.40
C ALA A 75 27.24 -41.18 14.37
N ARG A 76 26.17 -41.98 14.53
CA ARG A 76 24.97 -41.93 13.68
C ARG A 76 24.30 -40.55 13.68
N VAL A 77 24.18 -39.93 14.87
CA VAL A 77 23.50 -38.64 15.03
C VAL A 77 24.38 -37.52 14.47
N HIS A 78 25.68 -37.57 14.72
CA HIS A 78 26.63 -36.60 14.13
C HIS A 78 26.61 -36.64 12.59
N ASP A 79 26.55 -37.82 11.99
CA ASP A 79 26.47 -37.96 10.53
C ASP A 79 25.13 -37.48 9.96
N LEU A 80 24.01 -37.78 10.63
CA LEU A 80 22.67 -37.28 10.24
C LEU A 80 22.57 -35.75 10.35
N VAL A 81 23.04 -35.18 11.47
CA VAL A 81 23.07 -33.72 11.67
C VAL A 81 23.91 -33.05 10.58
N ARG A 82 25.08 -33.62 10.24
CA ARG A 82 25.93 -33.09 9.16
C ARG A 82 25.21 -33.13 7.81
N GLN A 83 24.55 -34.24 7.49
CA GLN A 83 23.78 -34.39 6.24
C GLN A 83 22.62 -33.39 6.16
N ILE A 84 21.83 -33.27 7.23
CA ILE A 84 20.71 -32.33 7.31
C ILE A 84 21.20 -30.88 7.18
N THR A 85 22.27 -30.53 7.91
CA THR A 85 22.86 -29.19 7.84
C THR A 85 23.33 -28.87 6.43
N GLN A 86 23.99 -29.82 5.75
CA GLN A 86 24.43 -29.62 4.36
C GLN A 86 23.25 -29.46 3.41
N GLN A 87 22.18 -30.25 3.56
CA GLN A 87 20.98 -30.12 2.73
C GLN A 87 20.32 -28.74 2.88
N VAL A 88 20.27 -28.21 4.10
CA VAL A 88 19.73 -26.87 4.38
C VAL A 88 20.61 -25.80 3.73
N VAL A 89 21.94 -25.88 3.91
CA VAL A 89 22.89 -24.94 3.30
C VAL A 89 22.77 -24.97 1.77
N ASP A 90 22.75 -26.15 1.16
CA ASP A 90 22.60 -26.32 -0.29
C ASP A 90 21.27 -25.75 -0.79
N ALA A 91 20.17 -25.94 -0.05
CA ALA A 91 18.86 -25.39 -0.40
C ALA A 91 18.84 -23.85 -0.37
N LEU A 92 19.51 -23.25 0.61
CA LEU A 92 19.62 -21.79 0.74
C LEU A 92 20.50 -21.19 -0.35
N VAL A 93 21.65 -21.81 -0.65
CA VAL A 93 22.56 -21.35 -1.70
C VAL A 93 21.96 -21.51 -3.11
N ARG A 94 21.25 -22.63 -3.38
CA ARG A 94 20.59 -22.84 -4.68
C ARG A 94 19.52 -21.80 -5.00
N ARG A 95 18.83 -21.25 -4.00
CA ARG A 95 17.82 -20.20 -4.20
C ARG A 95 18.43 -18.82 -4.49
N LYS A 96 19.66 -18.56 -4.06
CA LYS A 96 20.37 -17.28 -4.26
C LYS A 96 21.86 -17.52 -4.54
N PRO A 97 22.21 -17.89 -5.79
CA PRO A 97 23.60 -18.21 -6.16
C PRO A 97 24.56 -17.00 -6.09
N ASP A 98 24.05 -15.77 -6.24
CA ASP A 98 24.85 -14.53 -6.19
C ASP A 98 24.96 -13.91 -4.78
N GLY A 99 24.50 -14.62 -3.75
CA GLY A 99 24.42 -14.12 -2.38
C GLY A 99 23.15 -13.30 -2.08
N GLY A 100 22.95 -12.93 -0.81
CA GLY A 100 21.79 -12.14 -0.39
C GLY A 100 21.37 -12.35 1.06
N THR A 101 20.29 -11.68 1.44
CA THR A 101 19.65 -11.79 2.77
C THR A 101 18.58 -12.88 2.78
N VAL A 102 18.53 -13.66 3.88
CA VAL A 102 17.54 -14.72 4.14
C VAL A 102 16.91 -14.45 5.50
N HIS A 103 15.59 -14.62 5.63
CA HIS A 103 14.92 -14.46 6.91
C HIS A 103 15.20 -15.67 7.81
N ILE A 104 15.33 -15.48 9.12
CA ILE A 104 15.59 -16.60 10.04
C ILE A 104 14.46 -17.66 10.05
N GLU A 105 13.24 -17.26 9.71
CA GLU A 105 12.11 -18.20 9.51
C GLU A 105 12.34 -19.11 8.30
N ASP A 106 12.87 -18.59 7.19
CA ASP A 106 13.18 -19.40 6.01
C ASP A 106 14.18 -20.52 6.33
N ILE A 107 15.16 -20.21 7.19
CA ILE A 107 16.15 -21.19 7.65
C ILE A 107 15.47 -22.28 8.49
N GLN A 108 14.54 -21.91 9.38
CA GLN A 108 13.80 -22.86 10.21
C GLN A 108 12.91 -23.77 9.35
N ASP A 109 12.22 -23.21 8.36
CA ASP A 109 11.39 -23.97 7.42
C ASP A 109 12.24 -24.97 6.61
N GLN A 110 13.46 -24.58 6.19
CA GLN A 110 14.37 -25.52 5.53
C GLN A 110 14.85 -26.63 6.47
N VAL A 111 15.10 -26.35 7.75
CA VAL A 111 15.48 -27.36 8.76
C VAL A 111 14.36 -28.37 8.96
N GLU A 112 13.11 -27.92 9.09
CA GLU A 112 11.94 -28.78 9.20
C GLU A 112 11.77 -29.67 7.97
N LEU A 113 11.87 -29.08 6.78
CA LEU A 113 11.75 -29.81 5.52
C LEU A 113 12.85 -30.87 5.37
N ALA A 114 14.08 -30.56 5.78
CA ALA A 114 15.20 -31.50 5.75
C ALA A 114 14.99 -32.66 6.73
N LEU A 115 14.53 -32.40 7.95
CA LEU A 115 14.19 -33.43 8.94
C LEU A 115 13.04 -34.34 8.44
N MET A 116 12.00 -33.76 7.83
CA MET A 116 10.90 -34.54 7.26
C MET A 116 11.36 -35.43 6.09
N ARG A 117 12.20 -34.91 5.18
CA ARG A 117 12.74 -35.67 4.04
C ARG A 117 13.70 -36.77 4.46
N ALA A 118 14.41 -36.60 5.57
CA ALA A 118 15.26 -37.64 6.16
C ALA A 118 14.46 -38.77 6.83
N GLY A 119 13.12 -38.66 6.91
CA GLY A 119 12.25 -39.66 7.55
C GLY A 119 12.21 -39.54 9.08
N GLU A 120 12.75 -38.45 9.64
CA GLU A 120 12.94 -38.25 11.08
C GLU A 120 11.71 -37.59 11.69
N HIS A 121 10.54 -38.21 11.48
CA HIS A 121 9.24 -37.62 11.78
C HIS A 121 9.04 -37.25 13.25
N LYS A 122 9.63 -38.02 14.18
CA LYS A 122 9.54 -37.72 15.63
C LYS A 122 10.34 -36.47 15.99
N VAL A 123 11.58 -36.37 15.50
CA VAL A 123 12.45 -35.21 15.72
C VAL A 123 11.89 -33.96 15.04
N ALA A 124 11.38 -34.11 13.81
CA ALA A 124 10.72 -33.02 13.09
C ALA A 124 9.51 -32.47 13.86
N ARG A 125 8.63 -33.35 14.37
CA ARG A 125 7.44 -32.93 15.11
C ARG A 125 7.81 -32.21 16.41
N ASP A 126 8.76 -32.74 17.18
CA ASP A 126 9.14 -32.14 18.45
C ASP A 126 9.90 -30.82 18.24
N TYR A 127 10.64 -30.69 17.14
CA TYR A 127 11.23 -29.42 16.69
C TYR A 127 10.15 -28.36 16.36
N VAL A 128 9.12 -28.74 15.60
CA VAL A 128 7.98 -27.86 15.26
C VAL A 128 7.22 -27.41 16.50
N LEU A 129 6.90 -28.35 17.41
CA LEU A 129 6.20 -28.03 18.66
C LEU A 129 7.01 -27.07 19.54
N TYR A 130 8.33 -27.25 19.60
CA TYR A 130 9.21 -26.35 20.32
C TYR A 130 9.29 -24.96 19.68
N ARG A 131 9.38 -24.89 18.35
CA ARG A 131 9.35 -23.63 17.58
C ARG A 131 8.07 -22.86 17.85
N GLU A 132 6.92 -23.55 17.82
CA GLU A 132 5.60 -22.96 18.05
C GLU A 132 5.42 -22.48 19.50
N ALA A 133 5.83 -23.28 20.49
CA ALA A 133 5.80 -22.86 21.90
C ALA A 133 6.62 -21.60 22.14
N ARG A 134 7.83 -21.54 21.56
CA ARG A 134 8.67 -20.33 21.63
C ARG A 134 8.10 -19.17 20.83
N ALA A 135 7.33 -19.42 19.76
CA ALA A 135 6.63 -18.36 19.04
C ALA A 135 5.54 -17.74 19.91
N ARG A 136 4.75 -18.57 20.61
CA ARG A 136 3.73 -18.12 21.56
C ARG A 136 4.32 -17.35 22.73
N GLU A 137 5.38 -17.86 23.37
CA GLU A 137 6.05 -17.13 24.46
C GLU A 137 6.59 -15.77 24.02
N ARG A 138 7.07 -15.66 22.77
CA ARG A 138 7.50 -14.37 22.20
C ARG A 138 6.32 -13.46 21.90
N GLU A 139 5.22 -14.00 21.42
CA GLU A 139 3.99 -13.24 21.17
C GLU A 139 3.40 -12.71 22.49
N GLU A 140 3.43 -13.53 23.55
CA GLU A 140 3.07 -13.13 24.91
C GLU A 140 4.04 -12.09 25.50
N ALA A 141 5.36 -12.25 25.29
CA ALA A 141 6.35 -11.27 25.72
C ALA A 141 6.26 -9.96 24.94
N ALA A 142 6.02 -10.01 23.62
CA ALA A 142 5.78 -8.83 22.79
C ALA A 142 4.47 -8.13 23.18
N ARG A 143 3.43 -8.90 23.52
CA ARG A 143 2.18 -8.37 24.07
C ARG A 143 2.39 -7.72 25.44
N ALA A 144 3.14 -8.34 26.33
CA ALA A 144 3.49 -7.76 27.64
C ALA A 144 4.38 -6.51 27.52
N ALA A 145 5.32 -6.48 26.56
CA ALA A 145 6.14 -5.30 26.26
C ALA A 145 5.32 -4.16 25.62
N ARG A 146 4.34 -4.49 24.77
CA ARG A 146 3.35 -3.53 24.27
C ARG A 146 2.48 -2.97 25.40
N GLU A 147 2.08 -3.81 26.36
CA GLU A 147 1.32 -3.40 27.55
C GLU A 147 2.18 -2.59 28.55
N ALA A 148 3.51 -2.77 28.55
CA ALA A 148 4.48 -2.01 29.35
C ALA A 148 4.97 -0.70 28.68
N GLY A 149 4.58 -0.44 27.43
CA GLY A 149 4.87 0.81 26.71
C GLY A 149 6.30 0.98 26.20
N GLU A 150 7.10 -0.10 26.07
CA GLU A 150 8.56 0.02 25.89
C GLU A 150 9.11 -0.11 24.45
N GLU A 151 8.30 -0.17 23.40
CA GLU A 151 8.82 -0.02 22.02
C GLU A 151 7.93 0.89 21.17
N GLU A 152 8.13 2.20 21.29
CA GLU A 152 7.81 3.10 20.17
C GLU A 152 8.76 2.72 19.01
N HIS A 153 8.21 2.22 17.91
CA HIS A 153 8.95 2.07 16.66
C HIS A 153 9.48 3.46 16.25
N LEU A 154 10.73 3.76 16.62
CA LEU A 154 11.48 4.96 16.25
C LEU A 154 11.91 4.85 14.78
N VAL A 155 10.95 4.74 13.87
CA VAL A 155 11.19 4.92 12.45
C VAL A 155 11.40 6.41 12.23
N ASN A 156 12.56 6.80 11.72
CA ASN A 156 12.75 8.17 11.27
C ASN A 156 12.21 8.33 9.86
N VAL A 157 11.55 9.45 9.61
CA VAL A 157 10.99 9.82 8.31
C VAL A 157 11.88 10.88 7.69
N THR A 158 12.21 10.71 6.41
CA THR A 158 12.98 11.67 5.62
C THR A 158 12.04 12.66 4.94
N LEU A 159 12.20 13.95 5.22
CA LEU A 159 11.46 15.04 4.57
C LEU A 159 12.04 15.36 3.18
N ALA A 160 11.31 16.16 2.40
CA ALA A 160 11.73 16.58 1.06
C ALA A 160 13.05 17.38 1.03
N ASP A 161 13.40 18.03 2.15
CA ASP A 161 14.67 18.75 2.32
C ASP A 161 15.84 17.85 2.74
N GLY A 162 15.59 16.55 2.93
CA GLY A 162 16.58 15.55 3.35
C GLY A 162 16.80 15.50 4.87
N SER A 163 16.11 16.32 5.66
CA SER A 163 16.13 16.21 7.13
C SER A 163 15.34 14.99 7.61
N GLN A 164 15.74 14.45 8.77
CA GLN A 164 15.08 13.29 9.38
C GLN A 164 14.44 13.67 10.70
N HIS A 165 13.20 13.24 10.89
CA HIS A 165 12.44 13.44 12.12
C HIS A 165 11.77 12.14 12.56
N PRO A 166 11.56 11.93 13.86
CA PRO A 166 10.85 10.74 14.34
C PRO A 166 9.41 10.72 13.81
N LEU A 167 8.93 9.55 13.40
CA LEU A 167 7.57 9.35 12.94
C LEU A 167 6.56 9.77 14.02
N ASP A 168 5.64 10.66 13.66
CA ASP A 168 4.51 11.04 14.54
C ASP A 168 3.43 9.96 14.51
N ILE A 169 3.61 8.93 15.34
CA ILE A 169 2.66 7.82 15.48
C ILE A 169 1.30 8.31 15.99
N GLN A 170 1.27 9.35 16.83
CA GLN A 170 0.01 9.86 17.36
C GLN A 170 -0.84 10.52 16.27
N ARG A 171 -0.20 11.23 15.34
CA ARG A 171 -0.88 11.75 14.15
C ARG A 171 -1.43 10.64 13.27
N LEU A 172 -0.64 9.59 13.00
CA LEU A 172 -1.12 8.44 12.23
C LEU A 172 -2.31 7.76 12.89
N ARG A 173 -2.24 7.55 14.21
CA ARG A 173 -3.33 6.97 15.00
C ARG A 173 -4.62 7.79 14.88
N ASN A 174 -4.52 9.12 14.99
CA ASN A 174 -5.68 10.00 14.85
C ASN A 174 -6.28 9.91 13.44
N LEU A 175 -5.43 9.88 12.42
CA LEU A 175 -5.85 9.82 11.01
C LEU A 175 -6.55 8.49 10.67
N VAL A 176 -6.02 7.36 11.14
CA VAL A 176 -6.67 6.06 10.94
C VAL A 176 -7.97 5.96 11.74
N ALA A 177 -8.00 6.51 12.96
CA ALA A 177 -9.23 6.57 13.76
C ALA A 177 -10.35 7.36 13.05
N GLU A 178 -10.02 8.52 12.48
CA GLU A 178 -10.96 9.32 11.68
C GLU A 178 -11.39 8.56 10.41
N ALA A 179 -10.47 7.88 9.73
CA ALA A 179 -10.79 7.10 8.54
C ALA A 179 -11.78 5.96 8.83
N CYS A 180 -11.68 5.32 9.99
CA CYS A 180 -12.60 4.26 10.43
C CYS A 180 -13.88 4.77 11.11
N GLU A 181 -14.04 6.07 11.31
CA GLU A 181 -15.18 6.62 12.05
C GLU A 181 -16.52 6.29 11.36
N GLY A 182 -17.46 5.72 12.13
CA GLY A 182 -18.78 5.35 11.62
C GLY A 182 -18.80 4.13 10.70
N LEU A 183 -17.69 3.41 10.53
CA LEU A 183 -17.63 2.14 9.81
C LEU A 183 -17.76 0.96 10.78
N THR A 184 -18.54 -0.04 10.40
CA THR A 184 -18.70 -1.27 11.18
C THR A 184 -17.59 -2.26 10.87
N GLU A 185 -17.19 -3.05 11.87
CA GLU A 185 -16.23 -4.16 11.70
C GLU A 185 -14.84 -3.75 11.16
N THR A 186 -14.49 -2.47 11.27
CA THR A 186 -13.15 -1.96 10.97
C THR A 186 -12.38 -1.64 12.25
N ASP A 187 -11.13 -2.11 12.35
CA ASP A 187 -10.23 -1.84 13.48
C ASP A 187 -9.09 -0.90 13.07
N PRO A 188 -9.05 0.34 13.60
CA PRO A 188 -7.94 1.26 13.36
C PRO A 188 -6.58 0.72 13.77
N GLN A 189 -6.50 -0.08 14.85
CA GLN A 189 -5.24 -0.62 15.32
C GLN A 189 -4.65 -1.63 14.35
N GLN A 190 -5.50 -2.40 13.64
CA GLN A 190 -5.04 -3.37 12.66
C GLN A 190 -4.33 -2.68 11.48
N ILE A 191 -4.86 -1.57 10.99
CA ILE A 191 -4.23 -0.77 9.93
C ILE A 191 -2.91 -0.18 10.43
N LEU A 192 -2.89 0.37 11.65
CA LEU A 192 -1.70 0.99 12.23
C LEU A 192 -0.58 -0.04 12.45
N ASP A 193 -0.90 -1.21 13.02
CA ASP A 193 0.03 -2.30 13.24
C ASP A 193 0.64 -2.82 11.94
N ASP A 194 -0.18 -3.00 10.89
CA ASP A 194 0.31 -3.42 9.58
C ASP A 194 1.18 -2.33 8.92
N THR A 195 0.79 -1.07 9.04
CA THR A 195 1.58 0.07 8.56
C THR A 195 2.96 0.08 9.22
N CYS A 196 3.02 0.05 10.56
CA CYS A 196 4.29 0.11 11.29
C CYS A 196 5.23 -1.07 10.98
N ARG A 197 4.69 -2.26 10.67
CA ARG A 197 5.50 -3.42 10.24
C ARG A 197 6.12 -3.24 8.85
N ASN A 198 5.46 -2.48 7.98
CA ASN A 198 5.89 -2.29 6.59
C ASN A 198 6.78 -1.04 6.41
N LEU A 199 6.87 -0.17 7.41
CA LEU A 199 7.76 0.99 7.40
C LEU A 199 9.20 0.60 7.77
N PHE A 200 10.17 1.21 7.11
CA PHE A 200 11.60 1.07 7.38
C PHE A 200 12.21 2.42 7.76
N ASP A 201 13.33 2.40 8.50
CA ASP A 201 14.02 3.61 8.93
C ASP A 201 14.54 4.44 7.73
N GLY A 202 14.24 5.73 7.72
CA GLY A 202 14.57 6.64 6.63
C GLY A 202 13.54 6.69 5.49
N VAL A 203 12.38 6.04 5.62
CA VAL A 203 11.26 6.14 4.66
C VAL A 203 10.89 7.60 4.41
N LYS A 204 10.50 7.94 3.18
CA LYS A 204 10.07 9.31 2.88
C LYS A 204 8.69 9.58 3.46
N GLU A 205 8.41 10.82 3.83
CA GLU A 205 7.10 11.19 4.38
C GLU A 205 5.94 10.89 3.41
N GLU A 206 6.14 11.11 2.11
CA GLU A 206 5.17 10.77 1.06
C GLU A 206 4.81 9.27 1.05
N ASP A 207 5.80 8.41 1.27
CA ASP A 207 5.65 6.96 1.22
C ASP A 207 4.95 6.43 2.49
N VAL A 208 5.00 7.15 3.61
CA VAL A 208 4.29 6.79 4.86
C VAL A 208 2.78 6.77 4.62
N TYR A 209 2.23 7.82 4.00
CA TYR A 209 0.78 7.89 3.71
C TYR A 209 0.36 6.86 2.66
N GLN A 210 1.20 6.59 1.66
CA GLN A 210 0.94 5.52 0.69
C GLN A 210 0.91 4.14 1.37
N THR A 211 1.82 3.89 2.31
CA THR A 211 1.85 2.65 3.09
C THR A 211 0.57 2.46 3.90
N LEU A 212 0.06 3.53 4.54
CA LEU A 212 -1.24 3.50 5.24
C LEU A 212 -2.39 3.08 4.33
N VAL A 213 -2.47 3.67 3.13
CA VAL A 213 -3.53 3.33 2.16
C VAL A 213 -3.40 1.86 1.72
N MET A 214 -2.18 1.37 1.49
CA MET A 214 -1.94 -0.03 1.13
C MET A 214 -2.32 -0.98 2.26
N SER A 215 -1.97 -0.67 3.51
CA SER A 215 -2.33 -1.47 4.69
C SER A 215 -3.85 -1.53 4.92
N ALA A 216 -4.58 -0.44 4.68
CA ALA A 216 -6.04 -0.49 4.72
C ALA A 216 -6.63 -1.28 3.54
N ARG A 217 -6.01 -1.18 2.35
CA ARG A 217 -6.48 -1.85 1.13
C ARG A 217 -6.38 -3.37 1.22
N THR A 218 -5.34 -3.93 1.83
CA THR A 218 -5.19 -5.39 1.99
C THR A 218 -6.29 -6.00 2.85
N LEU A 219 -6.88 -5.21 3.75
CA LEU A 219 -7.97 -5.65 4.63
C LEU A 219 -9.34 -5.67 3.94
N ILE A 220 -9.48 -5.10 2.74
CA ILE A 220 -10.74 -5.11 1.96
C ILE A 220 -11.20 -6.54 1.66
N ASP A 221 -10.26 -7.47 1.43
CA ASP A 221 -10.58 -8.87 1.16
C ASP A 221 -11.20 -9.57 2.38
N THR A 222 -10.94 -9.06 3.58
CA THR A 222 -11.50 -9.60 4.83
C THR A 222 -12.82 -8.93 5.23
N GLU A 223 -12.91 -7.62 5.07
CA GLU A 223 -14.08 -6.82 5.42
C GLU A 223 -14.25 -5.65 4.40
N PRO A 224 -15.35 -5.61 3.63
CA PRO A 224 -15.55 -4.61 2.59
C PRO A 224 -15.52 -3.15 3.07
N ASN A 225 -15.91 -2.87 4.32
CA ASN A 225 -15.92 -1.50 4.86
C ASN A 225 -14.52 -0.86 4.90
N TYR A 226 -13.44 -1.66 4.90
CA TYR A 226 -12.08 -1.14 4.74
C TYR A 226 -11.87 -0.41 3.40
N SER A 227 -12.73 -0.63 2.39
CA SER A 227 -12.70 0.12 1.14
C SER A 227 -13.00 1.61 1.35
N HIS A 228 -13.90 1.94 2.27
CA HIS A 228 -14.19 3.32 2.66
C HIS A 228 -13.06 3.91 3.51
N ALA A 229 -12.50 3.12 4.45
CA ALA A 229 -11.35 3.56 5.24
C ALA A 229 -10.15 3.88 4.32
N ALA A 230 -9.81 3.00 3.39
CA ALA A 230 -8.74 3.20 2.41
C ALA A 230 -9.00 4.43 1.52
N ALA A 231 -10.24 4.68 1.10
CA ALA A 231 -10.60 5.89 0.36
C ALA A 231 -10.39 7.17 1.18
N ARG A 232 -10.77 7.16 2.46
CA ARG A 232 -10.58 8.31 3.37
C ARG A 232 -9.11 8.59 3.65
N LEU A 233 -8.29 7.54 3.78
CA LEU A 233 -6.83 7.67 3.89
C LEU A 233 -6.22 8.24 2.61
N LEU A 234 -6.67 7.78 1.44
CA LEU A 234 -6.25 8.34 0.15
C LEU A 234 -6.66 9.81 0.02
N MET A 235 -7.85 10.18 0.51
CA MET A 235 -8.31 11.56 0.51
C MET A 235 -7.36 12.52 1.23
N GLU A 236 -6.69 12.07 2.31
CA GLU A 236 -5.68 12.88 2.98
C GLU A 236 -4.55 13.28 2.04
N ILE A 237 -4.05 12.32 1.26
CA ILE A 237 -2.96 12.54 0.30
C ILE A 237 -3.39 13.58 -0.73
N LEU A 238 -4.59 13.41 -1.29
CA LEU A 238 -5.18 14.33 -2.27
C LEU A 238 -5.36 15.74 -1.70
N ARG A 239 -5.89 15.88 -0.47
CA ARG A 239 -6.07 17.18 0.18
C ARG A 239 -4.74 17.91 0.35
N ARG A 240 -3.72 17.20 0.83
CA ARG A 240 -2.38 17.80 1.01
C ARG A 240 -1.76 18.21 -0.30
N GLU A 241 -1.82 17.36 -1.31
CA GLU A 241 -1.30 17.64 -2.65
C GLU A 241 -1.96 18.89 -3.23
N ALA A 242 -3.30 18.93 -3.23
CA ALA A 242 -4.07 20.02 -3.81
C ALA A 242 -3.89 21.34 -3.06
N LEU A 243 -3.93 21.33 -1.73
CA LEU A 243 -3.77 22.55 -0.92
C LEU A 243 -2.35 23.10 -1.00
N THR A 244 -1.33 22.22 -0.98
CA THR A 244 0.07 22.63 -1.13
C THR A 244 0.32 23.26 -2.50
N PHE A 245 -0.23 22.67 -3.57
CA PHE A 245 -0.12 23.21 -4.93
C PHE A 245 -0.76 24.61 -5.08
N LEU A 246 -1.86 24.85 -4.36
CA LEU A 246 -2.56 26.14 -4.35
C LEU A 246 -2.02 27.14 -3.32
N GLU A 247 -0.91 26.82 -2.64
CA GLU A 247 -0.32 27.63 -1.58
C GLU A 247 -1.29 27.97 -0.43
N LEU A 248 -2.22 27.05 -0.16
CA LEU A 248 -3.21 27.16 0.92
C LEU A 248 -2.74 26.43 2.19
N PRO A 249 -3.20 26.86 3.38
CA PRO A 249 -2.91 26.14 4.62
C PRO A 249 -3.37 24.69 4.54
N THR A 250 -2.51 23.76 4.98
CA THR A 250 -2.88 22.35 5.04
C THR A 250 -3.91 22.12 6.14
N VAL A 251 -4.95 21.35 5.83
CA VAL A 251 -5.95 20.89 6.80
C VAL A 251 -5.58 19.49 7.29
N GLN A 252 -5.93 19.18 8.53
CA GLN A 252 -5.62 17.90 9.18
C GLN A 252 -6.81 16.94 9.25
N THR A 253 -8.03 17.47 9.14
CA THR A 253 -9.27 16.70 9.35
C THR A 253 -10.32 17.04 8.31
N GLN A 254 -11.28 16.15 8.12
CA GLN A 254 -12.44 16.37 7.25
C GLN A 254 -13.29 17.57 7.71
N ALA A 255 -13.42 17.77 9.02
CA ALA A 255 -14.16 18.90 9.57
C ALA A 255 -13.51 20.25 9.19
N GLN A 256 -12.18 20.34 9.31
CA GLN A 256 -11.44 21.54 8.88
C GLN A 256 -11.53 21.75 7.36
N MET A 257 -11.50 20.66 6.59
CA MET A 257 -11.69 20.76 5.14
C MET A 257 -13.07 21.32 4.80
N ALA A 258 -14.11 21.00 5.58
CA ALA A 258 -15.46 21.51 5.33
C ALA A 258 -15.54 23.04 5.44
N GLU A 259 -14.80 23.64 6.37
CA GLU A 259 -14.70 25.09 6.52
C GLU A 259 -13.83 25.73 5.42
N ALA A 260 -12.74 25.05 5.02
CA ALA A 260 -11.78 25.56 4.04
C ALA A 260 -12.20 25.35 2.58
N TYR A 261 -13.20 24.50 2.30
CA TYR A 261 -13.53 24.07 0.94
C TYR A 261 -13.92 25.25 0.04
N GLY A 262 -14.64 26.24 0.56
CA GLY A 262 -15.06 27.40 -0.22
C GLY A 262 -13.88 28.24 -0.73
N ASP A 263 -12.90 28.50 0.13
CA ASP A 263 -11.69 29.24 -0.24
C ASP A 263 -10.81 28.41 -1.19
N TYR A 264 -10.67 27.11 -0.91
CA TYR A 264 -10.01 26.16 -1.81
C TYR A 264 -10.62 26.18 -3.21
N PHE A 265 -11.95 26.09 -3.34
CA PHE A 265 -12.61 26.03 -4.64
C PHE A 265 -12.41 27.31 -5.45
N LYS A 266 -12.45 28.48 -4.81
CA LYS A 266 -12.17 29.77 -5.47
C LYS A 266 -10.72 29.84 -5.97
N ALA A 267 -9.76 29.37 -5.17
CA ALA A 267 -8.36 29.30 -5.57
C ALA A 267 -8.15 28.31 -6.73
N TYR A 268 -8.77 27.13 -6.65
CA TYR A 268 -8.78 26.10 -7.69
C TYR A 268 -9.29 26.65 -9.02
N VAL A 269 -10.46 27.31 -9.06
CA VAL A 269 -11.02 27.86 -10.31
C VAL A 269 -10.08 28.89 -10.92
N ARG A 270 -9.56 29.82 -10.11
CA ARG A 270 -8.61 30.84 -10.59
C ARG A 270 -7.36 30.19 -11.19
N ARG A 271 -6.74 29.27 -10.44
CA ARG A 271 -5.50 28.63 -10.86
C ARG A 271 -5.70 27.77 -12.11
N ALA A 272 -6.79 27.03 -12.19
CA ALA A 272 -7.07 26.18 -13.34
C ALA A 272 -7.39 27.00 -14.61
N VAL A 273 -7.99 28.20 -14.47
CA VAL A 273 -8.16 29.14 -15.59
C VAL A 273 -6.81 29.73 -16.03
N GLU A 274 -5.94 30.11 -15.09
CA GLU A 274 -4.59 30.60 -15.40
C GLU A 274 -3.74 29.56 -16.15
N LEU A 275 -3.89 28.29 -15.79
CA LEU A 275 -3.22 27.16 -16.44
C LEU A 275 -3.89 26.72 -17.74
N GLU A 276 -4.94 27.41 -18.20
CA GLU A 276 -5.71 27.08 -19.40
C GLU A 276 -6.36 25.68 -19.35
N LEU A 277 -6.60 25.15 -18.15
CA LEU A 277 -7.27 23.87 -17.93
C LEU A 277 -8.80 24.03 -17.85
N LEU A 278 -9.28 25.20 -17.41
CA LEU A 278 -10.70 25.54 -17.37
C LEU A 278 -11.07 26.66 -18.34
N ASP A 279 -12.33 26.63 -18.79
CA ASP A 279 -12.93 27.73 -19.51
C ASP A 279 -13.09 28.96 -18.59
N PRO A 280 -12.54 30.15 -18.95
CA PRO A 280 -12.63 31.37 -18.15
C PRO A 280 -14.06 31.79 -17.78
N ARG A 281 -15.08 31.34 -18.52
CA ARG A 281 -16.49 31.58 -18.20
C ARG A 281 -16.91 30.94 -16.88
N LEU A 282 -16.24 29.89 -16.41
CA LEU A 282 -16.52 29.30 -15.10
C LEU A 282 -16.20 30.28 -13.95
N ALA A 283 -15.25 31.19 -14.14
CA ALA A 283 -14.94 32.23 -13.16
C ALA A 283 -15.99 33.37 -13.12
N GLN A 284 -16.98 33.37 -14.02
CA GLN A 284 -18.04 34.38 -14.08
C GLN A 284 -19.30 34.00 -13.26
N TYR A 285 -19.34 32.79 -12.71
CA TYR A 285 -20.38 32.36 -11.77
C TYR A 285 -20.28 33.15 -10.46
N ASP A 286 -21.40 33.26 -9.74
CA ASP A 286 -21.38 33.66 -8.33
C ASP A 286 -20.72 32.55 -7.49
N LEU A 287 -19.41 32.64 -7.30
CA LEU A 287 -18.63 31.64 -6.58
C LEU A 287 -18.99 31.58 -5.09
N ASP A 288 -19.52 32.65 -4.49
CA ASP A 288 -19.97 32.60 -3.10
C ASP A 288 -21.22 31.72 -2.98
N ARG A 289 -22.16 31.87 -3.92
CA ARG A 289 -23.35 31.01 -4.00
C ARG A 289 -23.00 29.56 -4.35
N ILE A 290 -22.07 29.34 -5.28
CA ILE A 290 -21.62 28.00 -5.66
C ILE A 290 -20.91 27.29 -4.51
N THR A 291 -19.99 27.98 -3.83
CA THR A 291 -19.22 27.37 -2.74
C THR A 291 -20.07 27.05 -1.52
N ALA A 292 -21.11 27.85 -1.25
CA ALA A 292 -22.08 27.57 -0.20
C ALA A 292 -22.90 26.29 -0.44
N ALA A 293 -22.96 25.78 -1.69
CA ALA A 293 -23.68 24.55 -2.03
C ALA A 293 -22.80 23.30 -1.99
N LEU A 294 -21.47 23.44 -1.85
CA LEU A 294 -20.57 22.29 -1.77
C LEU A 294 -20.82 21.51 -0.48
N LYS A 295 -20.76 20.18 -0.59
CA LYS A 295 -20.97 19.21 0.49
C LYS A 295 -19.73 18.33 0.70
N PRO A 296 -18.69 18.83 1.39
CA PRO A 296 -17.46 18.10 1.63
C PRO A 296 -17.68 16.75 2.31
N GLU A 297 -18.73 16.60 3.13
CA GLU A 297 -19.11 15.34 3.76
C GLU A 297 -19.34 14.18 2.76
N ARG A 298 -19.65 14.47 1.49
CA ARG A 298 -19.81 13.46 0.44
C ARG A 298 -18.49 12.80 0.03
N ASP A 299 -17.34 13.38 0.36
CA ASP A 299 -16.04 12.74 0.18
C ASP A 299 -15.93 11.43 0.96
N LEU A 300 -16.66 11.29 2.07
CA LEU A 300 -16.69 10.08 2.89
C LEU A 300 -17.49 8.93 2.26
N SER A 301 -18.24 9.19 1.19
CA SER A 301 -19.08 8.21 0.48
C SER A 301 -18.31 7.39 -0.55
N PHE A 302 -17.08 7.79 -0.89
CA PHE A 302 -16.27 7.08 -1.87
C PHE A 302 -15.79 5.71 -1.36
N THR A 303 -15.77 4.75 -2.28
CA THR A 303 -14.98 3.52 -2.15
C THR A 303 -13.57 3.76 -2.70
N TYR A 304 -12.61 2.94 -2.28
CA TYR A 304 -11.22 3.11 -2.69
C TYR A 304 -11.05 3.09 -4.21
N LEU A 305 -11.64 2.10 -4.89
CA LEU A 305 -11.57 2.00 -6.35
C LEU A 305 -12.20 3.20 -7.06
N GLY A 306 -13.31 3.73 -6.52
CA GLY A 306 -13.99 4.90 -7.07
C GLY A 306 -13.11 6.14 -7.01
N LEU A 307 -12.53 6.43 -5.84
CA LEU A 307 -11.65 7.58 -5.66
C LEU A 307 -10.35 7.44 -6.46
N GLN A 308 -9.72 6.26 -6.42
CA GLN A 308 -8.51 5.97 -7.19
C GLN A 308 -8.75 6.19 -8.70
N THR A 309 -9.90 5.73 -9.21
CA THR A 309 -10.26 5.92 -10.62
C THR A 309 -10.34 7.39 -11.00
N LEU A 310 -10.95 8.22 -10.15
CA LEU A 310 -11.05 9.65 -10.39
C LEU A 310 -9.67 10.33 -10.32
N TYR A 311 -8.88 10.00 -9.32
CA TYR A 311 -7.53 10.54 -9.13
C TYR A 311 -6.59 10.22 -10.30
N ASP A 312 -6.58 8.97 -10.74
CA ASP A 312 -5.65 8.51 -11.78
C ASP A 312 -5.97 9.14 -13.15
N ARG A 313 -7.25 9.36 -13.45
CA ARG A 313 -7.72 9.61 -14.82
C ARG A 313 -8.58 10.84 -15.04
N TYR A 314 -9.26 11.36 -14.01
CA TYR A 314 -10.29 12.41 -14.21
C TYR A 314 -9.96 13.73 -13.56
N PHE A 315 -9.24 13.73 -12.44
CA PHE A 315 -8.88 14.96 -11.77
C PHE A 315 -7.89 15.78 -12.59
N LEU A 316 -8.17 17.07 -12.68
CA LEU A 316 -7.26 18.01 -13.32
C LEU A 316 -5.91 18.03 -12.60
N HIS A 317 -4.87 18.04 -13.41
CA HIS A 317 -3.49 18.11 -12.97
C HIS A 317 -2.73 19.09 -13.86
N ASP A 318 -1.64 19.62 -13.34
CA ASP A 318 -0.76 20.49 -14.11
C ASP A 318 0.12 19.69 -15.09
N ALA A 319 1.02 20.39 -15.78
CA ALA A 319 1.95 19.76 -16.71
C ALA A 319 3.02 18.90 -16.02
N ALA A 320 3.30 19.13 -14.74
CA ALA A 320 4.21 18.31 -13.93
C ALA A 320 3.52 17.03 -13.39
N GLY A 321 2.19 16.96 -13.47
CA GLY A 321 1.38 15.83 -13.02
C GLY A 321 0.88 15.98 -11.58
N THR A 322 0.98 17.16 -10.96
CA THR A 322 0.41 17.41 -9.63
C THR A 322 -1.09 17.62 -9.75
N ARG A 323 -1.87 16.77 -9.07
CA ARG A 323 -3.33 16.87 -9.02
C ARG A 323 -3.71 17.92 -8.00
N PHE A 324 -4.56 18.85 -8.41
CA PHE A 324 -5.03 19.93 -7.54
C PHE A 324 -6.56 20.08 -7.53
N GLU A 325 -7.24 19.12 -8.15
CA GLU A 325 -8.70 18.98 -8.12
C GLU A 325 -9.14 17.92 -7.09
N LEU A 326 -9.99 18.33 -6.15
CA LEU A 326 -10.62 17.46 -5.17
C LEU A 326 -12.01 16.99 -5.63
N PRO A 327 -12.58 15.91 -5.05
CA PRO A 327 -13.77 15.27 -5.61
C PRO A 327 -15.01 16.16 -5.70
N GLN A 328 -15.31 16.99 -4.69
CA GLN A 328 -16.46 17.91 -4.80
C GLN A 328 -16.19 19.03 -5.80
N ALA A 329 -14.93 19.43 -5.98
CA ALA A 329 -14.57 20.42 -6.99
C ALA A 329 -14.71 19.85 -8.40
N PHE A 330 -14.33 18.59 -8.59
CA PHE A 330 -14.56 17.83 -9.81
C PHE A 330 -16.05 17.79 -10.19
N PHE A 331 -16.93 17.38 -9.27
CA PHE A 331 -18.36 17.34 -9.58
C PHE A 331 -18.94 18.73 -9.84
N MET A 332 -18.52 19.74 -9.08
CA MET A 332 -18.98 21.11 -9.27
C MET A 332 -18.49 21.68 -10.61
N ARG A 333 -17.23 21.42 -11.02
CA ARG A 333 -16.73 21.78 -12.34
C ARG A 333 -17.59 21.18 -13.44
N VAL A 334 -17.88 19.88 -13.36
CA VAL A 334 -18.69 19.20 -14.37
C VAL A 334 -20.09 19.84 -14.45
N ALA A 335 -20.70 20.11 -13.30
CA ALA A 335 -22.01 20.75 -13.19
C ALA A 335 -22.02 22.18 -13.77
N MET A 336 -21.06 23.02 -13.39
CA MET A 336 -20.90 24.38 -13.91
C MET A 336 -20.62 24.38 -15.42
N GLY A 337 -19.84 23.42 -15.92
CA GLY A 337 -19.56 23.28 -17.34
C GLY A 337 -20.81 22.94 -18.16
N LEU A 338 -21.70 22.09 -17.62
CA LEU A 338 -22.99 21.76 -18.25
C LEU A 338 -24.00 22.91 -18.19
N ALA A 339 -24.01 23.67 -17.09
CA ALA A 339 -24.96 24.78 -16.88
C ALA A 339 -24.51 26.12 -17.49
N ILE A 340 -23.39 26.17 -18.21
CA ILE A 340 -22.72 27.43 -18.60
C ILE A 340 -23.57 28.40 -19.43
N ASN A 341 -24.54 27.86 -20.18
CA ASN A 341 -25.47 28.61 -21.03
C ASN A 341 -26.93 28.55 -20.53
N GLU A 342 -27.17 28.03 -19.33
CA GLU A 342 -28.50 28.08 -18.72
C GLU A 342 -28.90 29.52 -18.37
N ILE A 343 -30.20 29.77 -18.23
CA ILE A 343 -30.68 31.11 -17.81
C ILE A 343 -30.31 31.34 -16.35
N GLU A 344 -30.71 30.41 -15.48
CA GLU A 344 -30.41 30.41 -14.04
C GLU A 344 -29.19 29.51 -13.77
N ARG A 345 -28.02 29.94 -14.25
CA ARG A 345 -26.78 29.14 -14.28
C ARG A 345 -26.42 28.57 -12.91
N GLU A 346 -26.40 29.38 -11.87
CA GLU A 346 -26.06 28.94 -10.51
C GLU A 346 -27.06 27.92 -9.98
N ALA A 347 -28.35 28.13 -10.21
CA ALA A 347 -29.38 27.21 -9.73
C ALA A 347 -29.25 25.83 -10.41
N ARG A 348 -28.99 25.81 -11.72
CA ARG A 348 -28.80 24.57 -12.49
C ARG A 348 -27.47 23.88 -12.17
N ALA A 349 -26.39 24.63 -11.98
CA ALA A 349 -25.12 24.06 -11.55
C ALA A 349 -25.26 23.37 -10.18
N ILE A 350 -25.96 24.00 -9.22
CA ILE A 350 -26.21 23.39 -7.90
C ILE A 350 -27.07 22.13 -8.03
N GLU A 351 -28.13 22.15 -8.83
CA GLU A 351 -28.98 20.97 -9.09
C GLU A 351 -28.17 19.81 -9.69
N PHE A 352 -27.36 20.08 -10.72
CA PHE A 352 -26.52 19.06 -11.35
C PHE A 352 -25.43 18.55 -10.41
N TYR A 353 -24.83 19.42 -9.60
CA TYR A 353 -23.85 19.04 -8.59
C TYR A 353 -24.46 18.08 -7.56
N GLU A 354 -25.67 18.39 -7.06
CA GLU A 354 -26.38 17.56 -6.10
C GLU A 354 -26.63 16.15 -6.65
N LEU A 355 -27.04 16.07 -7.92
CA LEU A 355 -27.31 14.81 -8.60
C LEU A 355 -26.03 13.98 -8.85
N LEU A 356 -24.92 14.63 -9.23
CA LEU A 356 -23.65 13.95 -9.51
C LEU A 356 -22.92 13.51 -8.23
N SER A 357 -22.81 14.40 -7.24
CA SER A 357 -22.04 14.14 -6.01
C SER A 357 -22.73 13.19 -5.04
N SER A 358 -24.05 13.02 -5.14
CA SER A 358 -24.82 11.98 -4.41
C SER A 358 -24.70 10.59 -5.05
N PHE A 359 -24.13 10.48 -6.25
CA PHE A 359 -24.08 9.27 -7.07
C PHE A 359 -25.44 8.77 -7.58
N ASP A 360 -26.51 9.56 -7.47
CA ASP A 360 -27.84 9.21 -7.99
C ASP A 360 -27.83 9.11 -9.53
N PHE A 361 -26.98 9.89 -10.18
CA PHE A 361 -26.69 9.77 -11.61
C PHE A 361 -25.22 10.09 -11.88
N MET A 362 -24.64 9.42 -12.87
CA MET A 362 -23.29 9.68 -13.33
C MET A 362 -23.27 9.93 -14.83
N SER A 363 -22.70 11.07 -15.22
CA SER A 363 -22.49 11.42 -16.62
C SER A 363 -21.52 10.44 -17.30
N SER A 364 -21.55 10.40 -18.63
CA SER A 364 -20.61 9.60 -19.41
C SER A 364 -19.17 10.08 -19.22
N THR A 365 -18.19 9.18 -19.42
CA THR A 365 -16.76 9.49 -19.35
C THR A 365 -16.34 10.76 -20.09
N PRO A 366 -16.70 11.00 -21.37
CA PRO A 366 -16.31 12.24 -22.06
C PRO A 366 -16.91 13.49 -21.43
N THR A 367 -18.11 13.41 -20.85
CA THR A 367 -18.70 14.54 -20.13
C THR A 367 -17.96 14.82 -18.83
N LEU A 368 -17.68 13.80 -18.02
CA LEU A 368 -16.93 13.94 -16.77
C LEU A 368 -15.51 14.50 -17.00
N PHE A 369 -14.85 14.02 -18.05
CA PHE A 369 -13.49 14.42 -18.37
C PHE A 369 -13.42 15.85 -18.92
N ASN A 370 -14.31 16.21 -19.87
CA ASN A 370 -14.15 17.44 -20.65
C ASN A 370 -15.02 18.61 -20.18
N SER A 371 -16.07 18.38 -19.37
CA SER A 371 -16.96 19.46 -18.94
C SER A 371 -16.21 20.51 -18.12
N GLY A 372 -16.44 21.79 -18.46
CA GLY A 372 -15.80 22.94 -17.84
C GLY A 372 -14.41 23.30 -18.39
N THR A 373 -13.87 22.50 -19.33
CA THR A 373 -12.57 22.79 -19.99
C THR A 373 -12.73 23.64 -21.25
N LEU A 374 -11.63 24.14 -21.83
CA LEU A 374 -11.63 25.05 -22.99
C LEU A 374 -12.28 24.48 -24.26
N ARG A 375 -12.20 23.17 -24.48
CA ARG A 375 -12.72 22.51 -25.69
C ARG A 375 -13.50 21.25 -25.31
N PRO A 376 -14.73 21.42 -24.80
CA PRO A 376 -15.44 20.33 -24.15
C PRO A 376 -16.03 19.34 -25.17
N GLN A 377 -15.31 18.27 -25.49
CA GLN A 377 -15.88 17.13 -26.24
C GLN A 377 -16.71 16.25 -25.30
N LEU A 378 -17.97 16.62 -25.09
CA LEU A 378 -18.85 15.99 -24.09
C LEU A 378 -19.41 14.63 -24.54
N SER A 379 -19.39 14.35 -25.85
CA SER A 379 -19.85 13.09 -26.45
C SER A 379 -18.73 12.50 -27.29
N SER A 380 -18.65 11.17 -27.31
CA SER A 380 -17.60 10.47 -28.04
C SER A 380 -18.11 9.30 -28.89
N CYS A 381 -19.42 9.02 -28.93
CA CYS A 381 -19.98 7.94 -29.75
C CYS A 381 -20.63 8.49 -31.02
N TYR A 382 -20.17 8.05 -32.18
CA TYR A 382 -20.65 8.52 -33.47
C TYR A 382 -21.06 7.37 -34.39
N LEU A 383 -22.08 7.62 -35.21
CA LEU A 383 -22.51 6.70 -36.25
C LEU A 383 -22.34 7.37 -37.61
N THR A 384 -21.77 6.65 -38.57
CA THR A 384 -21.62 7.09 -39.96
C THR A 384 -22.14 6.01 -40.91
N THR A 385 -22.56 6.42 -42.11
CA THR A 385 -22.87 5.51 -43.22
C THR A 385 -21.94 5.84 -44.37
N VAL A 386 -21.31 4.83 -44.95
CA VAL A 386 -20.30 4.99 -46.00
C VAL A 386 -20.99 4.89 -47.37
N PRO A 387 -20.97 5.95 -48.19
CA PRO A 387 -21.58 5.92 -49.51
C PRO A 387 -20.76 5.07 -50.49
N ASP A 388 -21.40 4.59 -51.57
CA ASP A 388 -20.81 3.72 -52.58
C ASP A 388 -20.11 4.49 -53.72
N ASP A 389 -19.25 5.43 -53.34
CA ASP A 389 -18.39 6.18 -54.26
C ASP A 389 -17.04 6.48 -53.62
N LEU A 390 -15.98 6.57 -54.44
CA LEU A 390 -14.60 6.64 -53.92
C LEU A 390 -14.37 7.92 -53.09
N GLU A 391 -14.94 9.05 -53.51
CA GLU A 391 -14.79 10.31 -52.79
C GLU A 391 -15.43 10.23 -51.40
N GLY A 392 -16.64 9.70 -51.32
CA GLY A 392 -17.37 9.50 -50.08
C GLY A 392 -16.74 8.44 -49.17
N ILE A 393 -16.15 7.36 -49.72
CA ILE A 393 -15.38 6.38 -48.94
C ILE A 393 -14.18 7.03 -48.25
N PHE A 394 -13.36 7.78 -49.00
CA PHE A 394 -12.21 8.48 -48.41
C PHE A 394 -12.64 9.65 -47.51
N GLY A 395 -13.78 10.28 -47.78
CA GLY A 395 -14.43 11.24 -46.89
C GLY A 395 -14.77 10.62 -45.53
N ALA A 396 -15.41 9.45 -45.52
CA ALA A 396 -15.73 8.73 -44.28
C ALA A 396 -14.46 8.31 -43.51
N ILE A 397 -13.38 7.91 -44.20
CA ILE A 397 -12.09 7.61 -43.55
C ILE A 397 -11.49 8.86 -42.90
N ARG A 398 -11.54 10.02 -43.58
CA ARG A 398 -11.10 11.30 -43.02
C ARG A 398 -11.93 11.66 -41.78
N ASP A 399 -13.24 11.51 -41.85
CA ASP A 399 -14.14 11.86 -40.76
C ASP A 399 -13.91 10.93 -39.56
N ASN A 400 -13.67 9.63 -39.78
CA ASN A 400 -13.25 8.68 -38.74
C ASN A 400 -11.98 9.15 -38.02
N ALA A 401 -10.96 9.61 -38.76
CA ALA A 401 -9.73 10.12 -38.17
C ALA A 401 -9.96 11.38 -37.33
N LEU A 402 -10.82 12.30 -37.79
CA LEU A 402 -11.17 13.52 -37.07
C LEU A 402 -11.94 13.23 -35.78
N LEU A 403 -12.93 12.35 -35.83
CA LEU A 403 -13.76 11.97 -34.68
C LEU A 403 -12.96 11.14 -33.65
N SER A 404 -12.01 10.32 -34.11
CA SER A 404 -11.14 9.51 -33.24
C SER A 404 -10.01 10.33 -32.58
N LYS A 405 -9.73 11.55 -33.06
CA LYS A 405 -8.64 12.41 -32.57
C LYS A 405 -8.64 12.59 -31.04
N PHE A 406 -9.83 12.58 -30.44
CA PHE A 406 -10.03 12.71 -28.99
C PHE A 406 -10.78 11.49 -28.42
N ALA A 407 -10.38 10.29 -28.84
CA ALA A 407 -10.92 9.01 -28.38
C ALA A 407 -12.43 8.82 -28.66
N GLY A 408 -12.90 9.28 -29.83
CA GLY A 408 -14.25 8.96 -30.32
C GLY A 408 -14.40 7.49 -30.71
N GLY A 409 -15.45 6.83 -30.23
CA GLY A 409 -15.92 5.53 -30.71
C GLY A 409 -16.80 5.68 -31.97
N LEU A 410 -16.64 4.75 -32.91
CA LEU A 410 -17.23 4.85 -34.25
C LEU A 410 -18.01 3.58 -34.61
N GLY A 411 -19.25 3.76 -35.05
CA GLY A 411 -20.04 2.74 -35.73
C GLY A 411 -20.22 3.11 -37.20
N ASN A 412 -19.63 2.35 -38.11
CA ASN A 412 -19.67 2.64 -39.54
C ASN A 412 -20.52 1.60 -40.27
N ASP A 413 -21.59 2.05 -40.91
CA ASP A 413 -22.40 1.24 -41.81
C ASP A 413 -21.74 1.18 -43.20
N TRP A 414 -21.27 0.00 -43.58
CA TRP A 414 -20.62 -0.28 -44.86
C TRP A 414 -21.55 -0.98 -45.86
N THR A 415 -22.81 -1.23 -45.49
CA THR A 415 -23.79 -1.93 -46.34
C THR A 415 -23.94 -1.32 -47.75
N PRO A 416 -23.90 0.01 -47.94
CA PRO A 416 -24.05 0.59 -49.27
C PRO A 416 -22.91 0.24 -50.23
N VAL A 417 -21.69 0.01 -49.74
CA VAL A 417 -20.53 -0.27 -50.58
C VAL A 417 -20.73 -1.60 -51.30
N ARG A 418 -20.69 -1.55 -52.64
CA ARG A 418 -21.04 -2.71 -53.48
C ARG A 418 -20.12 -3.91 -53.23
N GLY A 419 -20.72 -5.11 -53.24
CA GLY A 419 -20.00 -6.39 -53.25
C GLY A 419 -19.47 -6.76 -54.65
N LEU A 420 -18.82 -7.94 -54.74
CA LEU A 420 -18.33 -8.53 -55.99
C LEU A 420 -19.44 -9.23 -56.79
#